data_AF-A0A915U1K9-F1
#
_entry.id   AF-A0A915U1K9-F1
#
_cell.length_a   1.000
_cell.length_b   1.000
_cell.length_c   1.000
_cell.angle_alpha   90.00
_cell.angle_beta   90.00
_cell.angle_gamma   90.00
#
_symmetry.space_group_name_H-M   'P 1'
#
loop_
_entity.id
_entity.type
_entity.pdbx_description
1 polymer ?
#
loop_
_entity_poly.entity_id
_entity_poly.type
_entity_poly.pdbx_seq_one_letter_code
_entity_poly.pdbx_strand_id
1 'polypeptide(L)'
;MLQGHKKPVQLHIVGVRGVPAQHGGFETFAAKLAPYLAKEGWKVTVYCQESGKGKAREDSWEGVRRVHIPVGIGEQLRQFCSI
;
A
#
# COMPACT_ATOMS: atom_id res chain seq x y z
N MET A 1 16.01 15.63 -28.16
CA MET A 1 15.15 14.61 -27.51
C MET A 1 15.66 14.41 -26.09
N LEU A 2 15.31 15.31 -25.17
CA LEU A 2 15.80 15.23 -23.78
C LEU A 2 14.97 14.16 -23.06
N GLN A 3 15.49 12.93 -22.96
CA GLN A 3 15.02 11.97 -21.97
C GLN A 3 15.46 12.49 -20.60
N GLY A 4 14.61 13.33 -20.02
CA GLY A 4 14.78 13.80 -18.65
C GLY A 4 14.81 12.59 -17.73
N HIS A 5 15.81 12.54 -16.87
CA HIS A 5 15.96 11.58 -15.78
C HIS A 5 14.85 11.81 -14.74
N LYS A 6 13.58 11.62 -15.11
CA LYS A 6 12.46 11.65 -14.16
C LYS A 6 12.61 10.40 -13.31
N LYS A 7 13.13 10.58 -12.09
CA LYS A 7 13.04 9.53 -11.06
C LYS A 7 11.58 9.08 -11.02
N PRO A 8 11.31 7.76 -11.05
CA PRO A 8 9.95 7.27 -11.02
C PRO A 8 9.28 7.82 -9.76
N VAL A 9 8.16 8.52 -9.94
CA VAL A 9 7.48 9.17 -8.82
C VAL A 9 6.92 8.06 -7.92
N GLN A 10 7.22 8.15 -6.63
CA GLN A 10 6.81 7.17 -5.64
C GLN A 10 5.61 7.72 -4.86
N LEU A 11 4.51 6.98 -4.87
CA LEU A 11 3.30 7.31 -4.15
C LEU A 11 3.01 6.24 -3.10
N HIS A 12 2.88 6.66 -1.84
CA HIS A 12 2.52 5.80 -0.73
C HIS A 12 1.13 6.19 -0.23
N ILE A 13 0.16 5.28 -0.36
CA ILE A 13 -1.23 5.45 0.10
C ILE A 13 -1.37 4.68 1.41
N VAL A 14 -1.73 5.40 2.48
CA VAL A 14 -1.94 4.83 3.83
C VAL A 14 -3.39 5.04 4.27
N GLY A 15 -3.83 4.27 5.27
CA GLY A 15 -5.15 4.45 5.87
C GLY A 15 -6.29 3.79 5.09
N VAL A 16 -6.00 2.76 4.29
CA VAL A 16 -7.02 1.87 3.71
C VAL A 16 -7.05 0.55 4.48
N ARG A 17 -8.23 -0.06 4.64
CA ARG A 17 -8.30 -1.43 5.21
C ARG A 17 -7.97 -2.46 4.14
N GLY A 18 -8.41 -2.19 2.92
CA GLY A 18 -8.09 -3.03 1.78
C GLY A 18 -8.32 -2.34 0.44
N VAL A 19 -7.59 -2.80 -0.56
CA VAL A 19 -7.86 -2.55 -1.96
C VAL A 19 -7.94 -3.94 -2.60
N PRO A 20 -9.06 -4.38 -3.19
CA PRO A 20 -10.27 -3.61 -3.55
C PRO A 20 -11.08 -3.10 -2.35
N ALA A 21 -11.74 -1.95 -2.52
CA ALA A 21 -12.51 -1.29 -1.48
C ALA A 21 -13.68 -2.14 -0.98
N GLN A 22 -13.86 -2.21 0.35
CA GLN A 22 -14.94 -2.98 0.97
C GLN A 22 -15.99 -2.10 1.65
N HIS A 23 -15.63 -0.89 2.11
CA HIS A 23 -16.52 0.00 2.87
C HIS A 23 -16.81 1.34 2.18
N GLY A 24 -16.35 1.55 0.94
CA GLY A 24 -16.56 2.79 0.20
C GLY A 24 -15.60 3.93 0.62
N GLY A 25 -15.91 5.16 0.22
CA GLY A 25 -15.13 6.34 0.59
C GLY A 25 -13.72 6.39 -0.02
N PHE A 26 -12.72 6.67 0.83
CA PHE A 26 -11.31 6.78 0.41
C PHE A 26 -10.77 5.49 -0.21
N GLU A 27 -11.24 4.33 0.23
CA GLU A 27 -10.81 3.03 -0.30
C GLU A 27 -11.18 2.90 -1.79
N THR A 28 -12.39 3.33 -2.18
CA THR A 28 -12.85 3.28 -3.58
C THR A 28 -12.07 4.24 -4.46
N PHE A 29 -11.71 5.41 -3.92
CA PHE A 29 -10.85 6.35 -4.60
C PHE A 29 -9.45 5.77 -4.84
N ALA A 30 -8.83 5.22 -3.79
CA ALA A 30 -7.52 4.59 -3.87
C ALA A 30 -7.52 3.40 -4.85
N ALA A 31 -8.58 2.59 -4.86
CA ALA A 31 -8.72 1.46 -5.77
C ALA A 31 -8.78 1.87 -7.25
N LYS A 32 -9.25 3.07 -7.57
CA LYS A 32 -9.25 3.58 -8.95
C LYS A 32 -7.98 4.35 -9.30
N LEU A 33 -7.48 5.17 -8.38
CA LEU A 33 -6.32 6.04 -8.61
C LEU A 33 -5.02 5.24 -8.70
N ALA A 34 -4.82 4.28 -7.80
CA ALA A 34 -3.56 3.54 -7.71
C ALA A 34 -3.20 2.79 -9.01
N PRO A 35 -4.08 1.98 -9.62
CA PRO A 35 -3.76 1.31 -10.87
C PRO A 35 -3.63 2.27 -12.06
N TYR A 36 -4.36 3.39 -12.05
CA TYR A 36 -4.18 4.45 -13.07
C TYR A 36 -2.76 5.03 -13.03
N LEU A 37 -2.27 5.42 -11.84
CA LEU A 37 -0.92 5.97 -11.70
C LEU A 37 0.17 4.92 -11.94
N ALA A 38 -0.07 3.67 -11.55
CA ALA A 38 0.86 2.57 -11.85
C ALA A 38 1.03 2.38 -13.37
N LYS A 39 -0.04 2.49 -14.15
CA LYS A 39 0.00 2.45 -15.62
C LYS A 39 0.75 3.65 -16.23
N GLU A 40 0.68 4.81 -15.61
CA GLU A 40 1.47 6.01 -15.96
C GLU A 40 2.96 5.90 -15.56
N GLY A 41 3.40 4.74 -15.06
CA GLY A 41 4.81 4.48 -14.70
C GLY A 41 5.20 4.93 -13.31
N TRP A 42 4.24 5.24 -12.44
CA TRP A 42 4.52 5.59 -11.04
C TRP A 42 4.72 4.32 -10.20
N LYS A 43 5.56 4.42 -9.18
CA LYS A 43 5.71 3.36 -8.18
C LYS A 43 4.70 3.60 -7.06
N VAL A 44 3.56 2.90 -7.12
CA VAL A 44 2.50 3.05 -6.14
C VAL A 44 2.57 1.93 -5.10
N THR A 45 2.59 2.30 -3.82
CA THR A 45 2.48 1.37 -2.69
C THR A 45 1.26 1.72 -1.86
N VAL A 46 0.45 0.72 -1.51
CA VAL A 46 -0.76 0.87 -0.69
C VAL A 46 -0.58 0.08 0.61
N TYR A 47 -0.73 0.72 1.75
CA TYR A 47 -0.68 0.07 3.05
C TYR A 47 -2.09 -0.26 3.53
N CYS A 48 -2.40 -1.56 3.57
CA CYS A 48 -3.67 -2.11 3.98
C CYS A 48 -3.60 -2.53 5.46
N GLN A 49 -4.42 -1.93 6.33
CA GLN A 49 -4.50 -2.31 7.73
C GLN A 49 -5.53 -3.44 7.89
N GLU A 50 -5.06 -4.64 8.25
CA GLU A 50 -5.91 -5.81 8.44
C GLU A 50 -5.93 -6.23 9.90
N SER A 51 -7.11 -6.53 10.45
CA SER A 51 -7.22 -7.10 11.79
C SER A 51 -6.59 -8.49 11.79
N GLY A 52 -5.61 -8.72 12.65
CA GLY A 52 -4.93 -10.02 12.70
C GLY A 52 -3.69 -10.00 13.57
N LYS A 53 -3.04 -11.17 13.67
CA LYS A 53 -1.74 -11.36 14.33
C LYS A 53 -0.76 -11.93 13.30
N GLY A 54 0.49 -11.47 13.32
CA GLY A 54 1.53 -12.00 12.45
C GLY A 54 2.45 -10.92 11.88
N LYS A 55 3.17 -11.28 10.80
CA LYS A 55 4.07 -10.37 10.09
C LYS A 55 3.33 -9.61 8.99
N ALA A 56 3.83 -8.43 8.63
CA ALA A 56 3.37 -7.74 7.43
C ALA A 56 3.59 -8.62 6.20
N ARG A 57 2.59 -8.68 5.31
CA ARG A 57 2.65 -9.42 4.05
C ARG A 57 2.56 -8.43 2.90
N GLU A 58 3.22 -8.75 1.79
CA GLU A 58 3.24 -7.90 0.62
C GLU A 58 2.73 -8.65 -0.59
N ASP A 59 1.99 -7.97 -1.45
CA ASP A 59 1.57 -8.50 -2.74
C ASP A 59 1.49 -7.40 -3.81
N SER A 60 1.09 -7.81 -5.02
CA SER A 60 0.93 -6.96 -6.18
C SER A 60 -0.50 -7.06 -6.69
N TRP A 61 -1.12 -5.92 -6.96
CA TRP A 61 -2.47 -5.83 -7.53
C TRP A 61 -2.50 -4.74 -8.60
N GLU A 62 -2.77 -5.11 -9.85
CA GLU A 62 -2.81 -4.17 -10.99
C GLU A 62 -1.57 -3.26 -11.13
N GLY A 63 -0.38 -3.79 -10.82
CA GLY A 63 0.87 -3.02 -10.84
C GLY A 63 1.10 -2.14 -9.60
N VAL A 64 0.19 -2.19 -8.64
CA VAL A 64 0.29 -1.53 -7.35
C VAL A 64 0.83 -2.51 -6.32
N ARG A 65 1.86 -2.11 -5.57
CA ARG A 65 2.37 -2.90 -4.45
C ARG A 65 1.47 -2.71 -3.24
N ARG A 66 0.89 -3.76 -2.66
CA ARG A 66 0.13 -3.65 -1.41
C ARG A 66 0.92 -4.26 -0.27
N VAL A 67 0.90 -3.60 0.87
CA VAL A 67 1.55 -4.04 2.11
C VAL A 67 0.45 -4.17 3.14
N HIS A 68 0.10 -5.41 3.49
CA HIS A 68 -0.90 -5.70 4.50
C HIS A 68 -0.22 -5.76 5.86
N ILE A 69 -0.56 -4.80 6.71
CA ILE A 69 -0.03 -4.67 8.05
C ILE A 69 -1.07 -5.23 9.02
N PRO A 70 -0.75 -6.30 9.77
CA PRO A 70 -1.63 -6.80 10.80
C PRO A 70 -1.70 -5.81 11.96
N VAL A 71 -2.91 -5.40 12.32
CA VAL A 71 -3.21 -4.55 13.48
C VAL A 71 -3.96 -5.42 14.48
N GLY A 72 -3.21 -5.95 15.45
CA GLY A 72 -3.74 -6.75 16.56
C GLY A 72 -3.74 -5.95 17.85
N ILE A 73 -4.77 -6.13 18.68
CA ILE A 73 -4.79 -5.59 20.04
C ILE A 73 -3.92 -6.53 20.89
N GLY A 74 -2.67 -6.15 21.12
CA GLY A 74 -1.69 -6.91 21.88
C GLY A 74 -0.63 -7.57 21.02
N GLU A 75 0.64 -7.25 21.34
CA GLU A 75 1.88 -7.85 20.80
C GLU A 75 2.53 -7.18 19.57
N GLN A 76 2.60 -5.85 19.55
CA GLN A 76 3.48 -5.08 18.64
C GLN A 76 4.79 -4.61 19.28
N LEU A 77 5.05 -4.95 20.55
CA LEU A 77 6.26 -4.51 21.29
C LEU A 77 7.52 -5.35 21.05
N ARG A 78 7.47 -6.46 20.29
CA ARG A 78 8.67 -7.31 20.07
C ARG A 78 9.41 -7.07 18.77
N GLN A 79 8.83 -6.39 17.78
CA GLN A 79 9.49 -6.24 16.47
C GLN A 79 10.39 -5.01 16.36
N PHE A 80 10.38 -4.11 17.36
CA PHE A 80 11.28 -2.95 17.44
C PHE A 80 12.56 -3.19 18.28
N CYS A 81 12.70 -4.33 18.97
CA CYS A 81 13.79 -4.57 19.92
C CYS A 81 14.90 -5.53 19.41
N SER A 82 15.07 -5.69 18.08
CA SER A 82 16.21 -6.45 17.53
C SER A 82 17.04 -5.67 16.50
N ILE A 83 17.08 -4.34 16.64
CA ILE A 83 18.04 -3.50 15.90
C ILE A 83 19.03 -2.94 16.91
#